data_AF-A0A4Q0I1J0-F1
#
_entry.id   AF-A0A4Q0I1J0-F1
#
_cell.length_a   1.000
_cell.length_b   1.000
_cell.length_c   1.000
_cell.angle_alpha   90.00
_cell.angle_beta   90.00
_cell.angle_gamma   90.00
#
_symmetry.space_group_name_H-M   'P 1'
#
loop_
_entity.id
_entity.type
_entity.pdbx_description
1 polymer ?
#
loop_
_entity_poly.entity_id
_entity_poly.type
_entity_poly.pdbx_seq_one_letter_code
_entity_poly.pdbx_strand_id
1 'polypeptide(L)'
;MARQGINLGTAPTGQGGDTFRTASQKNNDNSSELYTALGAPANGQLPAALPVAKGGTGGTTQLTARQGLGLGAASTKSFGLQDGELIPAGVLSGMFSNVAPDAYQMDRPGEPGQQGAFYKFLNNGSSSGLSYSTLLRLPYNTGYEAQIFIPMGTSQLAFRTVTGAAGTFGPTCSVYHTGNTTRGSGGALSAASPILRIANVSASERRDLQEESFLPAGEWGVANDEARGVIVERLGVGEYRVTGSLGLALEGWRTHDPSSPDGGRMLGITDSHQEEDGTVIIRLFKQRWTLTDDGEMVPGRGAPMDVPLNSWIDVRLEMPKVDTPPPLRSTEE
;
A
#
# COMPACT_ATOMS: atom_id res chain seq x y z
N MET A 1 35.70 -22.08 -48.54
CA MET A 1 36.23 -21.88 -49.90
C MET A 1 35.08 -21.46 -50.81
N ALA A 2 35.31 -21.08 -52.06
CA ALA A 2 34.18 -20.89 -52.98
C ALA A 2 33.77 -22.26 -53.53
N ARG A 3 32.45 -22.48 -53.68
CA ARG A 3 31.91 -23.69 -54.32
C ARG A 3 32.62 -23.93 -55.65
N GLN A 4 33.16 -25.13 -55.82
CA GLN A 4 33.78 -25.55 -57.07
C GLN A 4 32.72 -26.09 -58.04
N GLY A 5 32.66 -25.54 -59.25
CA GLY A 5 31.80 -26.03 -60.33
C GLY A 5 32.53 -27.07 -61.19
N ILE A 6 31.85 -28.17 -61.50
CA ILE A 6 32.34 -29.14 -62.50
C ILE A 6 32.09 -28.53 -63.89
N ASN A 7 33.15 -28.42 -64.69
CA ASN A 7 33.05 -28.01 -66.08
C ASN A 7 32.84 -29.25 -66.96
N LEU A 8 31.70 -29.34 -67.63
CA LEU A 8 31.37 -30.47 -68.50
C LEU A 8 31.94 -30.36 -69.92
N GLY A 9 32.54 -29.21 -70.28
CA GLY A 9 33.03 -28.96 -71.63
C GLY A 9 31.91 -28.76 -72.66
N THR A 10 32.26 -28.83 -73.94
CA THR A 10 31.29 -28.62 -75.04
C THR A 10 30.65 -29.94 -75.49
N ALA A 11 29.32 -29.99 -75.55
CA ALA A 11 28.58 -31.15 -76.06
C ALA A 11 28.83 -31.38 -77.57
N PRO A 12 28.83 -32.63 -78.08
CA PRO A 12 28.59 -33.89 -77.36
C PRO A 12 29.86 -34.54 -76.80
N THR A 13 31.04 -34.03 -77.12
CA THR A 13 32.32 -34.70 -76.86
C THR A 13 32.91 -34.40 -75.47
N GLY A 14 32.43 -33.36 -74.79
CA GLY A 14 32.97 -32.91 -73.50
C GLY A 14 34.35 -32.26 -73.60
N GLN A 15 34.80 -31.91 -74.81
CA GLN A 15 36.11 -31.30 -75.02
C GLN A 15 36.25 -29.98 -74.24
N GLY A 16 37.39 -29.79 -73.58
CA GLY A 16 37.65 -28.64 -72.71
C GLY A 16 37.03 -28.73 -71.31
N GLY A 17 36.38 -29.84 -70.96
CA GLY A 17 35.84 -30.12 -69.63
C GLY A 17 36.88 -30.64 -68.63
N ASP A 18 36.47 -30.76 -67.37
CA ASP A 18 37.28 -31.37 -66.32
C ASP A 18 37.54 -32.85 -66.61
N THR A 19 38.75 -33.31 -66.32
CA THR A 19 39.02 -34.76 -66.27
C THR A 19 38.26 -35.39 -65.10
N PHE A 20 38.00 -36.70 -65.17
CA PHE A 20 37.38 -37.44 -64.06
C PHE A 20 38.07 -37.17 -62.72
N ARG A 21 39.42 -37.19 -62.70
CA ARG A 21 40.21 -36.87 -61.49
C ARG A 21 39.92 -35.48 -60.95
N THR A 22 39.87 -34.47 -61.82
CA THR A 22 39.65 -33.07 -61.41
C THR A 22 38.22 -32.86 -60.91
N ALA A 23 37.23 -33.44 -61.60
CA ALA A 23 35.84 -33.42 -61.17
C ALA A 23 35.64 -34.13 -59.82
N SER A 24 36.26 -35.30 -59.62
CA SER A 24 36.23 -36.02 -58.34
C SER A 24 36.89 -35.23 -57.22
N GLN A 25 38.01 -34.53 -57.48
CA GLN A 25 38.64 -33.69 -56.47
C GLN A 25 37.74 -32.52 -56.08
N LYS A 26 37.11 -31.83 -57.05
CA LYS A 26 36.14 -30.76 -56.78
C LYS A 26 34.95 -31.25 -55.94
N ASN A 27 34.49 -32.48 -56.18
CA ASN A 27 33.46 -33.11 -55.34
C ASN A 27 33.94 -33.37 -53.91
N ASN A 28 35.18 -33.86 -53.74
CA ASN A 28 35.78 -34.09 -52.42
C ASN A 28 35.94 -32.78 -51.66
N ASP A 29 36.43 -31.73 -52.32
CA ASP A 29 36.65 -30.41 -51.72
C ASP A 29 35.33 -29.75 -51.30
N ASN A 30 34.32 -29.76 -52.17
CA ASN A 30 32.98 -29.27 -51.84
C ASN A 30 32.36 -30.04 -50.66
N SER A 31 32.54 -31.37 -50.61
CA SER A 31 32.02 -32.19 -49.51
C SER A 31 32.78 -31.91 -48.21
N SER A 32 34.10 -31.78 -48.26
CA SER A 32 34.94 -31.44 -47.11
C SER A 32 34.59 -30.08 -46.53
N GLU A 33 34.33 -29.09 -47.39
CA GLU A 33 33.83 -27.78 -46.97
C GLU A 33 32.50 -27.90 -46.20
N LEU A 34 31.53 -28.63 -46.73
CA LEU A 34 30.23 -28.82 -46.06
C LEU A 34 30.37 -29.54 -44.72
N TYR A 35 31.18 -30.59 -44.65
CA TYR A 35 31.42 -31.33 -43.40
C TYR A 35 32.10 -30.45 -42.36
N THR A 36 33.08 -29.64 -42.77
CA THR A 36 33.76 -28.67 -41.89
C THR A 36 32.79 -27.59 -41.40
N ALA A 37 31.91 -27.09 -42.28
CA ALA A 37 30.87 -26.12 -41.91
C ALA A 37 29.90 -26.71 -40.89
N LEU A 38 29.57 -28.00 -41.02
CA LEU A 38 28.74 -28.75 -40.09
C LEU A 38 29.49 -29.26 -38.83
N GLY A 39 30.73 -28.81 -38.61
CA GLY A 39 31.49 -29.08 -37.39
C GLY A 39 32.21 -30.41 -37.34
N ALA A 40 32.38 -31.12 -38.47
CA ALA A 40 33.22 -32.31 -38.52
C ALA A 40 34.68 -31.96 -38.19
N PRO A 41 35.39 -32.77 -37.37
CA PRO A 41 36.83 -32.67 -37.22
C PRO A 41 37.56 -33.24 -38.45
N ALA A 42 38.89 -33.21 -38.45
CA ALA A 42 39.73 -33.64 -39.58
C ALA A 42 39.50 -35.09 -40.05
N ASN A 43 38.85 -35.94 -39.26
CA ASN A 43 38.51 -37.31 -39.62
C ASN A 43 37.22 -37.43 -40.47
N GLY A 44 36.53 -36.32 -40.75
CA GLY A 44 35.32 -36.30 -41.58
C GLY A 44 34.05 -36.84 -40.90
N GLN A 45 34.07 -37.10 -39.60
CA GLN A 45 32.87 -37.53 -38.87
C GLN A 45 32.05 -36.33 -38.40
N LEU A 46 30.78 -36.26 -38.79
CA LEU A 46 29.89 -35.21 -38.30
C LEU A 46 29.64 -35.39 -36.79
N PRO A 47 29.64 -34.29 -36.01
CA PRO A 47 29.29 -34.36 -34.59
C PRO A 47 27.80 -34.71 -34.45
N ALA A 48 27.44 -35.35 -33.33
CA ALA A 48 26.05 -35.71 -33.06
C ALA A 48 25.11 -34.48 -32.95
N ALA A 49 25.65 -33.33 -32.54
CA ALA A 49 24.99 -32.04 -32.57
C ALA A 49 25.93 -30.97 -33.15
N LEU A 50 25.38 -30.06 -33.95
CA LEU A 50 26.13 -28.94 -34.50
C LEU A 50 26.60 -28.02 -33.36
N PRO A 51 27.90 -27.64 -33.29
CA PRO A 51 28.39 -26.72 -32.27
C PRO A 51 27.76 -25.33 -32.36
N VAL A 52 27.66 -24.64 -31.22
CA VAL A 52 27.09 -23.27 -31.17
C VAL A 52 27.86 -22.29 -32.05
N ALA A 53 29.20 -22.39 -32.07
CA ALA A 53 30.06 -21.58 -32.94
C ALA A 53 29.83 -21.80 -34.45
N LYS A 54 29.06 -22.83 -34.83
CA LYS A 54 28.67 -23.15 -36.21
C LYS A 54 27.16 -22.97 -36.44
N GLY A 55 26.47 -22.25 -35.56
CA GLY A 55 25.03 -21.98 -35.68
C GLY A 55 24.13 -23.11 -35.16
N GLY A 56 24.69 -24.11 -34.49
CA GLY A 56 23.94 -25.17 -33.82
C GLY A 56 23.55 -24.83 -32.37
N THR A 57 22.99 -25.81 -31.67
CA THR A 57 22.60 -25.69 -30.26
C THR A 57 23.63 -26.32 -29.30
N GLY A 58 24.61 -27.07 -29.83
CA GLY A 58 25.63 -27.76 -29.02
C GLY A 58 25.12 -29.00 -28.26
N GLY A 59 23.86 -29.41 -28.43
CA GLY A 59 23.30 -30.57 -27.73
C GLY A 59 22.27 -31.35 -28.55
N THR A 60 22.19 -32.66 -28.31
CA THR A 60 21.27 -33.59 -29.00
C THR A 60 19.92 -33.73 -28.31
N THR A 61 19.78 -33.20 -27.10
CA THR A 61 18.53 -33.20 -26.34
C THR A 61 18.12 -31.76 -26.03
N GLN A 62 16.84 -31.53 -25.73
CA GLN A 62 16.39 -30.18 -25.36
C GLN A 62 17.17 -29.62 -24.16
N LEU A 63 17.52 -30.46 -23.17
CA LEU A 63 18.30 -30.05 -22.01
C LEU A 63 19.72 -29.59 -22.40
N THR A 64 20.43 -30.42 -23.16
CA THR A 64 21.82 -30.12 -23.58
C THR A 64 21.88 -28.97 -24.59
N ALA A 65 20.86 -28.83 -25.44
CA ALA A 65 20.70 -27.69 -26.34
C ALA A 65 20.53 -26.36 -25.58
N ARG A 66 19.69 -26.34 -24.53
CA ARG A 66 19.53 -25.14 -23.67
C ARG A 66 20.83 -24.78 -22.96
N GLN A 67 21.55 -25.78 -22.43
CA GLN A 67 22.85 -25.58 -21.80
C GLN A 67 23.89 -25.03 -22.79
N GLY A 68 23.95 -25.57 -24.02
CA GLY A 68 24.86 -25.09 -25.06
C GLY A 68 24.59 -23.63 -25.44
N LEU A 69 23.32 -23.22 -25.50
CA LEU A 69 22.92 -21.82 -25.73
C LEU A 69 23.05 -20.90 -24.50
N GLY A 70 23.48 -21.42 -23.34
CA GLY A 70 23.59 -20.63 -22.11
C GLY A 70 22.25 -20.21 -21.49
N LEU A 71 21.15 -20.90 -21.83
CA LEU A 71 19.83 -20.59 -21.32
C LEU A 71 19.67 -21.09 -19.87
N GLY A 72 19.16 -20.21 -19.00
CA GLY A 72 18.87 -20.53 -17.60
C GLY A 72 17.57 -21.33 -17.39
N ALA A 73 17.28 -21.68 -16.14
CA ALA A 73 16.13 -22.51 -15.77
C ALA A 73 14.75 -21.91 -16.14
N ALA A 74 14.66 -20.59 -16.28
CA ALA A 74 13.44 -19.90 -16.71
C ALA A 74 13.00 -20.28 -18.15
N SER A 75 13.93 -20.74 -19.00
CA SER A 75 13.66 -21.05 -20.41
C SER A 75 12.70 -22.22 -20.64
N THR A 76 12.34 -22.97 -19.59
CA THR A 76 11.38 -24.09 -19.66
C THR A 76 10.09 -23.82 -18.91
N LYS A 77 9.91 -22.61 -18.39
CA LYS A 77 8.76 -22.25 -17.56
C LYS A 77 7.74 -21.50 -18.40
N SER A 78 6.46 -21.87 -18.27
CA SER A 78 5.34 -21.11 -18.81
C SER A 78 5.11 -19.84 -17.98
N PHE A 79 4.44 -18.85 -18.58
CA PHE A 79 3.91 -17.72 -17.82
C PHE A 79 2.52 -18.05 -17.30
N GLY A 80 2.27 -17.72 -16.05
CA GLY A 80 0.99 -17.94 -15.41
C GLY A 80 1.08 -17.76 -13.91
N LEU A 81 0.23 -18.47 -13.19
CA LEU A 81 0.02 -18.30 -11.75
C LEU A 81 -0.06 -19.64 -11.01
N GLN A 82 0.28 -20.73 -11.68
CA GLN A 82 0.41 -22.05 -11.06
C GLN A 82 1.80 -22.21 -10.46
N ASP A 83 1.93 -23.18 -9.54
CA ASP A 83 3.22 -23.50 -8.95
C ASP A 83 4.24 -23.87 -10.04
N GLY A 84 5.42 -23.27 -9.95
CA GLY A 84 6.49 -23.45 -10.91
C GLY A 84 6.40 -22.67 -12.22
N GLU A 85 5.38 -21.83 -12.43
CA GLU A 85 5.30 -20.87 -13.55
C GLU A 85 6.02 -19.55 -13.26
N LEU A 86 6.30 -18.76 -14.31
CA LEU A 86 6.79 -17.39 -14.19
C LEU A 86 5.60 -16.42 -14.06
N ILE A 87 5.70 -15.47 -13.14
CA ILE A 87 4.67 -14.44 -12.98
C ILE A 87 4.83 -13.41 -14.10
N PRO A 88 3.83 -13.21 -14.98
CA PRO A 88 3.89 -12.16 -15.99
C PRO A 88 3.76 -10.79 -15.33
N ALA A 89 4.60 -9.84 -15.76
CA ALA A 89 4.56 -8.47 -15.25
C ALA A 89 3.18 -7.82 -15.48
N GLY A 90 2.67 -7.14 -14.46
CA GLY A 90 1.57 -6.18 -14.54
C GLY A 90 0.14 -6.69 -14.74
N VAL A 91 -0.09 -7.91 -15.23
CA VAL A 91 -1.45 -8.35 -15.59
C VAL A 91 -2.17 -9.06 -14.44
N LEU A 92 -1.45 -9.84 -13.63
CA LEU A 92 -2.09 -10.84 -12.77
C LEU A 92 -1.88 -10.63 -11.26
N SER A 93 -0.89 -9.81 -10.88
CA SER A 93 -0.54 -9.63 -9.47
C SER A 93 -0.42 -8.18 -9.02
N GLY A 94 -0.67 -7.20 -9.91
CA GLY A 94 -0.39 -5.78 -9.64
C GLY A 94 1.09 -5.44 -9.46
N MET A 95 1.98 -6.44 -9.51
CA MET A 95 3.42 -6.27 -9.44
C MET A 95 3.91 -5.67 -10.75
N PHE A 96 4.71 -4.59 -10.65
CA PHE A 96 5.24 -3.84 -11.80
C PHE A 96 4.17 -3.22 -12.72
N SER A 97 2.98 -2.92 -12.21
CA SER A 97 1.99 -2.10 -12.93
C SER A 97 1.72 -0.77 -12.22
N ASN A 98 1.37 0.25 -13.02
CA ASN A 98 0.83 1.52 -12.51
C ASN A 98 -0.65 1.40 -12.10
N VAL A 99 -1.30 0.30 -12.49
CA VAL A 99 -2.71 0.02 -12.23
C VAL A 99 -2.83 -1.44 -11.79
N ALA A 100 -3.25 -1.67 -10.55
CA ALA A 100 -3.53 -3.02 -10.08
C ALA A 100 -4.75 -3.61 -10.82
N PRO A 101 -4.77 -4.93 -11.07
CA PRO A 101 -5.92 -5.60 -11.66
C PRO A 101 -7.13 -5.59 -10.72
N ASP A 102 -8.33 -5.69 -11.29
CA ASP A 102 -9.56 -5.80 -10.50
C ASP A 102 -9.59 -7.13 -9.75
N ALA A 103 -9.98 -7.08 -8.48
CA ALA A 103 -10.09 -8.26 -7.64
C ALA A 103 -11.24 -9.16 -8.11
N TYR A 104 -10.91 -10.36 -8.58
CA TYR A 104 -11.91 -11.34 -8.97
C TYR A 104 -12.62 -11.93 -7.73
N GLN A 105 -13.96 -11.89 -7.74
CA GLN A 105 -14.86 -12.52 -6.77
C GLN A 105 -14.45 -12.36 -5.29
N MET A 106 -14.22 -11.14 -4.85
CA MET A 106 -13.51 -10.87 -3.59
C MET A 106 -14.18 -11.28 -2.28
N ASP A 107 -15.42 -11.71 -2.33
CA ASP A 107 -16.16 -12.20 -1.17
C ASP A 107 -16.42 -13.72 -1.21
N ARG A 108 -15.75 -14.47 -2.10
CA ARG A 108 -16.01 -15.91 -2.31
C ARG A 108 -14.79 -16.81 -2.08
N PRO A 109 -14.18 -16.81 -0.88
CA PRO A 109 -12.96 -17.54 -0.57
C PRO A 109 -12.97 -18.98 -1.10
N GLY A 110 -11.91 -19.35 -1.81
CA GLY A 110 -11.73 -20.70 -2.34
C GLY A 110 -12.34 -20.94 -3.73
N GLU A 111 -12.91 -19.91 -4.37
CA GLU A 111 -13.36 -20.04 -5.76
C GLU A 111 -12.16 -20.17 -6.71
N PRO A 112 -12.20 -21.10 -7.69
CA PRO A 112 -11.13 -21.25 -8.67
C PRO A 112 -10.79 -19.94 -9.39
N GLY A 113 -9.52 -19.58 -9.43
CA GLY A 113 -9.04 -18.32 -10.03
C GLY A 113 -8.85 -17.18 -9.02
N GLN A 114 -9.22 -17.37 -7.75
CA GLN A 114 -8.81 -16.47 -6.68
C GLN A 114 -7.40 -16.80 -6.22
N GLN A 115 -6.51 -15.82 -6.33
CA GLN A 115 -5.11 -16.01 -6.01
C GLN A 115 -4.58 -14.88 -5.15
N GLY A 116 -3.47 -15.14 -4.47
CA GLY A 116 -2.80 -14.15 -3.64
C GLY A 116 -2.05 -13.15 -4.50
N ALA A 117 -2.39 -11.88 -4.36
CA ALA A 117 -1.76 -10.80 -5.12
C ALA A 117 -2.23 -9.41 -4.64
N PHE A 118 -1.71 -8.37 -5.29
CA PHE A 118 -2.15 -6.99 -5.15
C PHE A 118 -3.25 -6.69 -6.17
N TYR A 119 -4.39 -6.21 -5.69
CA TYR A 119 -5.56 -5.91 -6.50
C TYR A 119 -6.14 -4.54 -6.16
N LYS A 120 -7.12 -4.11 -6.95
CA LYS A 120 -8.01 -2.99 -6.61
C LYS A 120 -9.48 -3.42 -6.72
N PHE A 121 -10.37 -2.61 -6.18
CA PHE A 121 -11.77 -2.63 -6.54
C PHE A 121 -12.37 -1.23 -6.45
N LEU A 122 -13.46 -1.03 -7.20
CA LEU A 122 -14.14 0.24 -7.34
C LEU A 122 -15.29 0.34 -6.31
N ASN A 123 -16.46 0.81 -6.72
CA ASN A 123 -17.60 1.00 -5.84
C ASN A 123 -18.39 -0.31 -5.62
N ASN A 124 -18.86 -0.56 -4.38
CA ASN A 124 -19.66 -1.74 -4.00
C ASN A 124 -19.08 -3.10 -4.44
N GLY A 125 -17.75 -3.20 -4.55
CA GLY A 125 -17.10 -4.44 -4.99
C GLY A 125 -17.10 -5.55 -3.93
N SER A 126 -17.37 -5.23 -2.67
CA SER A 126 -17.14 -6.12 -1.53
C SER A 126 -18.17 -5.96 -0.41
N SER A 127 -18.44 -7.06 0.31
CA SER A 127 -19.12 -7.09 1.60
C SER A 127 -18.34 -6.44 2.74
N SER A 128 -17.11 -5.94 2.49
CA SER A 128 -16.34 -5.17 3.48
C SER A 128 -16.95 -3.82 3.83
N GLY A 129 -17.88 -3.31 3.01
CA GLY A 129 -18.46 -1.98 3.18
C GLY A 129 -17.53 -0.83 2.74
N LEU A 130 -16.36 -1.17 2.20
CA LEU A 130 -15.39 -0.21 1.67
C LEU A 130 -15.64 0.02 0.17
N SER A 131 -15.10 1.11 -0.35
CA SER A 131 -15.18 1.46 -1.78
C SER A 131 -13.87 2.08 -2.24
N TYR A 132 -13.58 1.96 -3.53
CA TYR A 132 -12.37 2.51 -4.17
C TYR A 132 -11.11 2.19 -3.37
N SER A 133 -10.80 0.90 -3.19
CA SER A 133 -9.67 0.48 -2.37
C SER A 133 -8.68 -0.37 -3.14
N THR A 134 -7.41 -0.21 -2.78
CA THR A 134 -6.40 -1.23 -3.07
C THR A 134 -6.48 -2.33 -2.03
N LEU A 135 -6.16 -3.55 -2.42
CA LEU A 135 -6.26 -4.70 -1.55
C LEU A 135 -5.08 -5.65 -1.74
N LEU A 136 -4.62 -6.24 -0.65
CA LEU A 136 -3.70 -7.37 -0.66
C LEU A 136 -4.47 -8.62 -0.24
N ARG A 137 -4.55 -9.61 -1.13
CA ARG A 137 -5.19 -10.91 -0.86
C ARG A 137 -4.12 -11.93 -0.45
N LEU A 138 -4.35 -12.59 0.68
CA LEU A 138 -3.42 -13.52 1.29
C LEU A 138 -4.13 -14.87 1.52
N PRO A 139 -4.17 -15.76 0.52
CA PRO A 139 -4.73 -17.10 0.69
C PRO A 139 -3.80 -17.94 1.56
N TYR A 140 -4.37 -18.63 2.54
CA TYR A 140 -3.69 -19.65 3.35
C TYR A 140 -3.99 -21.06 2.82
N ASN A 141 -5.24 -21.34 2.47
CA ASN A 141 -5.70 -22.60 1.88
C ASN A 141 -7.05 -22.37 1.17
N THR A 142 -7.58 -23.36 0.46
CA THR A 142 -8.92 -23.28 -0.16
C THR A 142 -9.98 -22.94 0.90
N GLY A 143 -10.64 -21.80 0.74
CA GLY A 143 -11.63 -21.30 1.70
C GLY A 143 -11.04 -20.57 2.92
N TYR A 144 -9.71 -20.44 3.02
CA TYR A 144 -9.02 -19.72 4.09
C TYR A 144 -8.16 -18.61 3.52
N GLU A 145 -8.51 -17.36 3.81
CA GLU A 145 -7.75 -16.20 3.36
C GLU A 145 -7.86 -15.02 4.32
N ALA A 146 -6.87 -14.14 4.23
CA ALA A 146 -6.89 -12.80 4.80
C ALA A 146 -6.89 -11.77 3.68
N GLN A 147 -7.58 -10.65 3.90
CA GLN A 147 -7.56 -9.51 3.00
C GLN A 147 -7.23 -8.25 3.80
N ILE A 148 -6.34 -7.43 3.25
CA ILE A 148 -5.99 -6.11 3.77
C ILE A 148 -6.44 -5.09 2.75
N PHE A 149 -7.09 -4.03 3.22
CA PHE A 149 -7.69 -2.97 2.42
C PHE A 149 -7.09 -1.62 2.76
N ILE A 150 -6.76 -0.86 1.72
CA ILE A 150 -6.35 0.53 1.82
C ILE A 150 -7.28 1.33 0.88
N PRO A 151 -8.35 1.92 1.42
CA PRO A 151 -9.26 2.77 0.67
C PRO A 151 -8.58 4.06 0.22
N MET A 152 -8.94 4.53 -0.98
CA MET A 152 -8.41 5.76 -1.54
C MET A 152 -9.18 6.96 -0.97
N GLY A 153 -8.45 8.06 -0.71
CA GLY A 153 -9.04 9.31 -0.22
C GLY A 153 -9.50 9.27 1.24
N THR A 154 -9.13 8.23 2.00
CA THR A 154 -9.39 8.14 3.44
C THR A 154 -8.12 7.76 4.20
N SER A 155 -8.06 8.13 5.48
CA SER A 155 -7.02 7.70 6.43
C SER A 155 -7.45 6.39 7.12
N GLN A 156 -7.81 5.38 6.34
CA GLN A 156 -8.26 4.08 6.85
C GLN A 156 -7.37 2.95 6.33
N LEU A 157 -7.06 2.02 7.23
CA LEU A 157 -6.50 0.72 6.91
C LEU A 157 -7.43 -0.31 7.56
N ALA A 158 -7.82 -1.34 6.83
CA ALA A 158 -8.70 -2.37 7.37
C ALA A 158 -8.26 -3.76 6.95
N PHE A 159 -8.64 -4.77 7.70
CA PHE A 159 -8.43 -6.16 7.32
C PHE A 159 -9.64 -7.01 7.69
N ARG A 160 -9.74 -8.17 7.04
CA ARG A 160 -10.70 -9.20 7.40
C ARG A 160 -10.11 -10.56 7.10
N THR A 161 -10.65 -11.58 7.76
CA THR A 161 -10.20 -12.96 7.62
C THR A 161 -11.38 -13.89 7.48
N VAL A 162 -11.15 -15.03 6.82
CA VAL A 162 -12.11 -16.13 6.78
C VAL A 162 -11.62 -17.22 7.71
N THR A 163 -12.44 -17.53 8.72
CA THR A 163 -12.15 -18.54 9.72
C THR A 163 -13.10 -19.73 9.55
N GLY A 164 -12.98 -20.45 8.43
CA GLY A 164 -13.74 -21.69 8.22
C GLY A 164 -13.90 -22.09 6.76
N ALA A 165 -14.07 -23.39 6.53
CA ALA A 165 -14.20 -23.99 5.20
C ALA A 165 -15.42 -23.51 4.38
N ALA A 166 -16.36 -22.78 4.99
CA ALA A 166 -17.59 -22.30 4.35
C ALA A 166 -17.42 -20.99 3.55
N GLY A 167 -16.23 -20.38 3.55
CA GLY A 167 -15.93 -19.27 2.64
C GLY A 167 -16.71 -17.99 2.91
N THR A 168 -17.03 -17.68 4.18
CA THR A 168 -17.66 -16.40 4.54
C THR A 168 -16.68 -15.53 5.31
N PHE A 169 -16.49 -14.29 4.84
CA PHE A 169 -15.68 -13.32 5.55
C PHE A 169 -16.28 -12.94 6.90
N GLY A 170 -15.42 -12.87 7.91
CA GLY A 170 -15.74 -12.20 9.16
C GLY A 170 -15.93 -10.69 8.98
N PRO A 171 -16.32 -9.98 10.05
CA PRO A 171 -16.44 -8.53 10.02
C PRO A 171 -15.13 -7.88 9.58
N THR A 172 -15.24 -6.75 8.88
CA THR A 172 -14.08 -5.95 8.51
C THR A 172 -13.63 -5.14 9.73
N CYS A 173 -12.38 -5.34 10.13
CA CYS A 173 -11.76 -4.71 11.28
C CYS A 173 -10.88 -3.55 10.82
N SER A 174 -11.13 -2.35 11.33
CA SER A 174 -10.28 -1.18 11.08
C SER A 174 -9.05 -1.19 11.97
N VAL A 175 -7.92 -0.77 11.41
CA VAL A 175 -6.67 -0.55 12.12
C VAL A 175 -6.62 0.89 12.59
N TYR A 176 -6.40 1.06 13.89
CA TYR A 176 -6.20 2.36 14.50
C TYR A 176 -4.73 2.80 14.37
N HIS A 177 -4.53 4.02 13.90
CA HIS A 177 -3.22 4.65 13.71
C HIS A 177 -3.32 6.16 13.96
N THR A 178 -2.19 6.86 14.01
CA THR A 178 -2.12 8.32 14.33
C THR A 178 -2.92 9.23 13.39
N GLY A 179 -3.38 8.73 12.25
CA GLY A 179 -4.26 9.48 11.34
C GLY A 179 -5.74 9.36 11.68
N ASN A 180 -6.14 8.45 12.57
CA ASN A 180 -7.54 8.23 12.96
C ASN A 180 -7.75 8.05 14.48
N THR A 181 -6.68 8.09 15.27
CA THR A 181 -6.73 8.15 16.74
C THR A 181 -5.97 9.35 17.25
N THR A 182 -6.37 9.81 18.44
CA THR A 182 -5.64 10.84 19.18
C THR A 182 -5.33 10.34 20.58
N ARG A 183 -4.13 10.70 21.04
CA ARG A 183 -3.70 10.48 22.40
C ARG A 183 -4.17 11.63 23.29
N GLY A 184 -5.04 11.33 24.25
CA GLY A 184 -5.51 12.32 25.23
C GLY A 184 -4.44 12.65 26.28
N SER A 185 -4.70 13.66 27.12
CA SER A 185 -3.76 14.13 28.17
C SER A 185 -3.29 13.04 29.14
N GLY A 186 -4.15 12.08 29.46
CA GLY A 186 -3.81 10.90 30.29
C GLY A 186 -3.16 9.73 29.56
N GLY A 187 -2.87 9.86 28.25
CA GLY A 187 -2.19 8.85 27.46
C GLY A 187 -3.08 7.77 26.82
N ALA A 188 -4.39 7.79 27.09
CA ALA A 188 -5.37 6.93 26.42
C ALA A 188 -5.50 7.29 24.92
N LEU A 189 -5.62 6.26 24.07
CA LEU A 189 -5.94 6.42 22.65
C LEU A 189 -7.45 6.42 22.47
N SER A 190 -7.97 7.53 21.95
CA SER A 190 -9.39 7.68 21.61
C SER A 190 -9.53 7.83 20.10
N ALA A 191 -10.56 7.22 19.53
CA ALA A 191 -10.96 7.52 18.16
C ALA A 191 -11.39 8.99 18.11
N ALA A 192 -10.68 9.83 17.36
CA ALA A 192 -11.18 11.16 17.00
C ALA A 192 -10.15 11.98 16.21
N SER A 193 -10.69 12.56 15.16
CA SER A 193 -10.26 13.76 14.46
C SER A 193 -11.54 14.36 13.85
N PRO A 194 -11.67 15.68 13.65
CA PRO A 194 -10.76 16.78 14.01
C PRO A 194 -10.68 17.07 15.52
N ILE A 195 -9.49 17.44 16.02
CA ILE A 195 -9.27 17.75 17.45
C ILE A 195 -8.43 19.01 17.64
N LEU A 196 -8.82 19.76 18.66
CA LEU A 196 -8.10 20.87 19.26
C LEU A 196 -7.70 20.52 20.69
N ARG A 197 -6.48 20.88 21.10
CA ARG A 197 -6.04 20.87 22.50
C ARG A 197 -5.94 22.30 23.01
N ILE A 198 -6.57 22.60 24.14
CA ILE A 198 -6.46 23.91 24.81
C ILE A 198 -5.41 23.80 25.90
N ALA A 199 -4.32 24.56 25.76
CA ALA A 199 -3.22 24.69 26.71
C ALA A 199 -2.38 25.92 26.37
N ASN A 200 -1.66 26.47 27.36
CA ASN A 200 -0.71 27.54 27.08
C ASN A 200 0.46 27.02 26.23
N VAL A 201 0.52 27.43 24.96
CA VAL A 201 1.47 26.86 23.98
C VAL A 201 2.91 27.21 24.31
N SER A 202 3.15 28.44 24.77
CA SER A 202 4.51 28.95 25.05
C SER A 202 5.10 28.46 26.37
N ALA A 203 4.24 28.21 27.37
CA ALA A 203 4.63 27.89 28.73
C ALA A 203 4.36 26.43 29.12
N SER A 204 3.90 25.59 28.18
CA SER A 204 3.63 24.18 28.48
C SER A 204 4.90 23.44 28.93
N GLU A 205 4.76 22.67 30.00
CA GLU A 205 5.82 21.79 30.52
C GLU A 205 5.87 20.45 29.74
N ARG A 206 4.90 20.21 28.85
CA ARG A 206 4.74 18.98 28.10
C ARG A 206 5.21 19.13 26.66
N ARG A 207 6.28 18.40 26.32
CA ARG A 207 6.86 18.39 24.97
C ARG A 207 5.94 17.74 23.92
N ASP A 208 5.01 16.91 24.35
CA ASP A 208 4.09 16.18 23.47
C ASP A 208 2.79 16.92 23.15
N LEU A 209 2.65 18.17 23.61
CA LEU A 209 1.53 19.03 23.26
C LEU A 209 1.43 19.24 21.74
N GLN A 210 2.58 19.45 21.07
CA GLN A 210 2.73 19.69 19.62
C GLN A 210 3.31 18.47 18.88
N GLU A 211 3.19 17.26 19.44
CA GLU A 211 3.62 16.05 18.74
C GLU A 211 2.67 15.71 17.57
N GLU A 212 3.16 14.89 16.64
CA GLU A 212 2.44 14.42 15.46
C GLU A 212 2.03 15.55 14.50
N SER A 213 0.72 15.73 14.25
CA SER A 213 0.17 16.73 13.32
C SER A 213 -0.33 18.01 14.01
N PHE A 214 -0.09 18.17 15.32
CA PHE A 214 -0.59 19.31 16.08
C PHE A 214 0.26 20.55 15.86
N LEU A 215 -0.36 21.61 15.33
CA LEU A 215 0.25 22.92 15.10
C LEU A 215 -0.41 23.99 15.98
N PRO A 216 0.31 25.07 16.36
CA PRO A 216 -0.28 26.18 17.12
C PRO A 216 -1.51 26.79 16.46
N ALA A 217 -2.58 26.92 17.25
CA ALA A 217 -3.89 27.45 16.92
C ALA A 217 -4.20 28.65 17.83
N GLY A 218 -3.30 29.64 17.85
CA GLY A 218 -3.31 30.75 18.82
C GLY A 218 -2.38 30.51 20.01
N GLU A 219 -2.40 31.43 20.99
CA GLU A 219 -1.52 31.35 22.18
C GLU A 219 -1.93 30.23 23.16
N TRP A 220 -3.20 29.83 23.11
CA TRP A 220 -3.81 28.88 24.06
C TRP A 220 -4.32 27.60 23.41
N GLY A 221 -3.94 27.31 22.16
CA GLY A 221 -4.44 26.16 21.42
C GLY A 221 -3.41 25.51 20.51
N VAL A 222 -3.53 24.20 20.33
CA VAL A 222 -2.86 23.46 19.24
C VAL A 222 -3.90 22.56 18.56
N ALA A 223 -3.92 22.54 17.23
CA ALA A 223 -4.91 21.82 16.45
C ALA A 223 -4.23 20.84 15.50
N ASN A 224 -4.84 19.68 15.27
CA ASN A 224 -4.34 18.70 14.31
C ASN A 224 -4.63 19.13 12.85
N ASP A 225 -4.08 18.39 11.88
CA ASP A 225 -4.22 18.74 10.45
C ASP A 225 -5.67 18.87 9.96
N GLU A 226 -6.59 18.06 10.49
CA GLU A 226 -8.00 18.13 10.12
C GLU A 226 -8.76 19.29 10.78
N ALA A 227 -8.24 19.83 11.89
CA ALA A 227 -8.76 21.01 12.60
C ALA A 227 -8.01 22.29 12.21
N ARG A 228 -7.30 22.29 11.07
CA ARG A 228 -6.53 23.44 10.60
C ARG A 228 -7.43 24.66 10.35
N GLY A 229 -6.99 25.82 10.83
CA GLY A 229 -7.71 27.09 10.71
C GLY A 229 -8.52 27.45 11.95
N VAL A 230 -8.61 26.55 12.93
CA VAL A 230 -9.16 26.86 14.25
C VAL A 230 -8.21 27.79 15.02
N ILE A 231 -8.77 28.72 15.79
CA ILE A 231 -8.03 29.64 16.66
C ILE A 231 -8.63 29.61 18.06
N VAL A 232 -7.77 29.56 19.07
CA VAL A 232 -8.11 29.62 20.50
C VAL A 232 -7.67 30.94 21.10
N GLU A 233 -8.63 31.67 21.63
CA GLU A 233 -8.44 32.94 22.32
C GLU A 233 -8.84 32.82 23.79
N ARG A 234 -8.01 33.30 24.72
CA ARG A 234 -8.35 33.34 26.14
C ARG A 234 -9.15 34.61 26.45
N LEU A 235 -10.41 34.47 26.82
CA LEU A 235 -11.29 35.60 27.20
C LEU A 235 -11.10 35.99 28.67
N GLY A 236 -10.80 35.02 29.53
CA GLY A 236 -10.68 35.20 30.97
C GLY A 236 -9.97 34.03 31.64
N VAL A 237 -9.83 34.07 32.97
CA VAL A 237 -9.24 32.97 33.73
C VAL A 237 -10.08 31.71 33.55
N GLY A 238 -9.51 30.68 32.93
CA GLY A 238 -10.20 29.43 32.64
C GLY A 238 -11.33 29.56 31.62
N GLU A 239 -11.36 30.60 30.79
CA GLU A 239 -12.38 30.78 29.74
C GLU A 239 -11.73 31.01 28.38
N TYR A 240 -12.02 30.11 27.44
CA TYR A 240 -11.39 30.02 26.12
C TYR A 240 -12.46 30.01 25.03
N ARG A 241 -12.27 30.85 24.03
CA ARG A 241 -13.09 30.92 22.82
C ARG A 241 -12.38 30.20 21.69
N VAL A 242 -13.09 29.29 21.05
CA VAL A 242 -12.65 28.52 19.89
C VAL A 242 -13.47 28.99 18.68
N THR A 243 -12.77 29.43 17.63
CA THR A 243 -13.37 29.88 16.35
C THR A 243 -12.75 29.14 15.18
N GLY A 244 -13.45 29.08 14.04
CA GLY A 244 -12.98 28.39 12.83
C GLY A 244 -13.49 26.95 12.66
N SER A 245 -14.33 26.47 13.57
CA SER A 245 -15.06 25.20 13.49
C SER A 245 -16.55 25.40 13.21
N LEU A 246 -17.25 24.33 12.79
CA LEU A 246 -18.73 24.28 12.72
C LEU A 246 -19.38 23.98 14.09
N GLY A 247 -18.58 23.70 15.13
CA GLY A 247 -19.05 23.43 16.48
C GLY A 247 -18.34 22.25 17.14
N LEU A 248 -18.97 21.69 18.17
CA LEU A 248 -18.54 20.43 18.78
C LEU A 248 -18.92 19.25 17.89
N ALA A 249 -18.15 18.16 17.98
CA ALA A 249 -18.44 16.95 17.23
C ALA A 249 -19.87 16.43 17.48
N LEU A 250 -20.52 15.99 16.40
CA LEU A 250 -21.89 15.45 16.43
C LEU A 250 -21.96 14.05 17.07
N GLU A 251 -20.88 13.27 16.96
CA GLU A 251 -20.80 11.90 17.44
C GLU A 251 -19.58 11.66 18.35
N GLY A 252 -19.73 10.78 19.34
CA GLY A 252 -18.68 10.40 20.27
C GLY A 252 -18.44 11.42 21.39
N TRP A 253 -17.23 11.45 21.91
CA TRP A 253 -16.83 12.39 22.97
C TRP A 253 -16.63 13.80 22.39
N ARG A 254 -16.90 14.82 23.21
CA ARG A 254 -16.80 16.25 22.81
C ARG A 254 -15.66 16.96 23.51
N THR A 255 -15.53 16.76 24.82
CA THR A 255 -14.47 17.35 25.64
C THR A 255 -13.92 16.31 26.60
N HIS A 256 -12.61 16.35 26.80
CA HIS A 256 -11.95 15.63 27.87
C HIS A 256 -11.27 16.60 28.82
N ASP A 257 -11.53 16.40 30.11
CA ASP A 257 -10.95 17.18 31.18
C ASP A 257 -9.42 17.02 31.24
N PRO A 258 -8.71 18.08 31.67
CA PRO A 258 -7.27 18.01 31.81
C PRO A 258 -6.93 16.99 32.89
N SER A 259 -6.13 15.99 32.52
CA SER A 259 -5.68 14.93 33.42
C SER A 259 -4.20 15.08 33.71
N SER A 260 -3.80 14.65 34.90
CA SER A 260 -2.39 14.59 35.28
C SER A 260 -1.60 13.71 34.30
N PRO A 261 -0.30 14.01 34.02
CA PRO A 261 0.53 13.22 33.10
C PRO A 261 0.67 11.74 33.45
N ASP A 262 0.47 11.37 34.72
CA ASP A 262 0.42 9.99 35.20
C ASP A 262 -0.91 9.27 34.85
N GLY A 263 -1.84 9.96 34.19
CA GLY A 263 -3.08 9.44 33.63
C GLY A 263 -4.20 9.17 34.65
N GLY A 264 -3.96 9.37 35.94
CA GLY A 264 -4.86 8.90 37.00
C GLY A 264 -5.79 9.94 37.61
N ARG A 265 -5.47 11.24 37.50
CA ARG A 265 -6.17 12.30 38.24
C ARG A 265 -6.67 13.42 37.34
N MET A 266 -7.98 13.62 37.31
CA MET A 266 -8.63 14.78 36.72
C MET A 266 -8.24 16.05 37.49
N LEU A 267 -7.77 17.08 36.80
CA LEU A 267 -7.25 18.32 37.38
C LEU A 267 -8.29 19.45 37.45
N GLY A 268 -9.36 19.35 36.66
CA GLY A 268 -10.46 20.32 36.64
C GLY A 268 -11.71 19.75 35.98
N ILE A 269 -12.80 20.52 35.99
CA ILE A 269 -14.06 20.17 35.33
C ILE A 269 -14.29 21.17 34.20
N THR A 270 -14.45 20.65 32.99
CA THR A 270 -14.66 21.41 31.76
C THR A 270 -16.15 21.56 31.50
N ASP A 271 -16.56 22.77 31.13
CA ASP A 271 -17.88 23.09 30.62
C ASP A 271 -17.74 23.62 29.20
N SER A 272 -18.56 23.11 28.29
CA SER A 272 -18.53 23.51 26.89
C SER A 272 -19.88 24.08 26.49
N HIS A 273 -19.87 25.28 25.91
CA HIS A 273 -21.03 25.92 25.32
C HIS A 273 -20.76 26.18 23.84
N GLN A 274 -21.76 25.94 22.99
CA GLN A 274 -21.67 26.20 21.56
C GLN A 274 -22.70 27.27 21.19
N GLU A 275 -22.26 28.27 20.46
CA GLU A 275 -23.09 29.34 19.89
C GLU A 275 -23.69 28.92 18.53
N GLU A 276 -24.73 29.62 18.06
CA GLU A 276 -25.39 29.33 16.78
C GLU A 276 -24.47 29.46 15.55
N ASP A 277 -23.38 30.23 15.67
CA ASP A 277 -22.40 30.47 14.60
C ASP A 277 -21.29 29.40 14.53
N GLY A 278 -21.32 28.39 15.40
CA GLY A 278 -20.29 27.34 15.49
C GLY A 278 -19.11 27.68 16.39
N THR A 279 -19.08 28.88 17.00
CA THR A 279 -18.12 29.24 18.05
C THR A 279 -18.33 28.34 19.27
N VAL A 280 -17.24 27.83 19.84
CA VAL A 280 -17.27 27.03 21.06
C VAL A 280 -16.58 27.78 22.19
N ILE A 281 -17.28 27.96 23.32
CA ILE A 281 -16.74 28.49 24.56
C ILE A 281 -16.45 27.35 25.52
N ILE A 282 -15.19 27.20 25.91
CA ILE A 282 -14.72 26.21 26.87
C ILE A 282 -14.35 26.90 28.17
N ARG A 283 -14.93 26.46 29.28
CA ARG A 283 -14.63 26.95 30.62
C ARG A 283 -14.08 25.83 31.50
N LEU A 284 -13.03 26.11 32.26
CA LEU A 284 -12.40 25.16 33.18
C LEU A 284 -12.54 25.64 34.63
N PHE A 285 -13.02 24.76 35.49
CA PHE A 285 -13.25 25.03 36.91
C PHE A 285 -12.42 24.09 37.79
N LYS A 286 -11.99 24.59 38.96
CA LYS A 286 -11.42 23.74 40.02
C LYS A 286 -12.48 22.75 40.49
N GLN A 287 -12.06 21.54 40.86
CA GLN A 287 -12.93 20.61 41.57
C GLN A 287 -13.26 21.17 42.95
N ARG A 288 -14.55 21.36 43.23
CA ARG A 288 -15.06 21.67 44.56
C ARG A 288 -15.91 20.50 45.03
N TRP A 289 -15.58 19.94 46.18
CA TRP A 289 -16.41 18.92 46.80
C TRP A 289 -17.43 19.60 47.70
N THR A 290 -18.71 19.34 47.45
CA THR A 290 -19.81 19.83 48.29
C THR A 290 -20.41 18.63 49.01
N LEU A 291 -20.51 18.71 50.33
CA LEU A 291 -21.22 17.72 51.14
C LEU A 291 -22.71 18.06 51.09
N THR A 292 -23.53 17.13 50.61
CA THR A 292 -25.00 17.26 50.64
C THR A 292 -25.53 17.05 52.05
N ASP A 293 -26.77 17.48 52.30
CA ASP A 293 -27.43 17.31 53.61
C ASP A 293 -27.60 15.84 54.00
N ASP A 294 -27.58 14.93 53.01
CA ASP A 294 -27.64 13.46 53.18
C ASP A 294 -26.25 12.82 53.42
N GLY A 295 -25.18 13.62 53.47
CA GLY A 295 -23.82 13.16 53.72
C GLY A 295 -23.06 12.66 52.50
N GLU A 296 -23.57 12.86 51.28
CA GLU A 296 -22.89 12.50 50.04
C GLU A 296 -21.91 13.60 49.60
N MET A 297 -20.70 13.21 49.18
CA MET A 297 -19.74 14.12 48.58
C MET A 297 -19.97 14.21 47.08
N VAL A 298 -20.51 15.34 46.61
CA VAL A 298 -20.76 15.58 45.19
C VAL A 298 -19.67 16.49 44.62
N PRO A 299 -19.02 16.11 43.51
CA PRO A 299 -18.09 16.98 42.80
C PRO A 299 -18.87 18.10 42.08
N GLY A 300 -18.48 19.34 42.31
CA GLY A 300 -19.09 20.53 41.74
C GLY A 300 -18.04 21.49 41.16
N ARG A 301 -18.54 22.46 40.39
CA ARG A 301 -17.74 23.51 39.77
C ARG A 301 -17.29 24.51 40.83
N GLY A 302 -15.98 24.60 41.04
CA GLY A 302 -15.35 25.57 41.93
C GLY A 302 -15.07 26.90 41.24
N ALA A 303 -14.00 27.59 41.67
CA ALA A 303 -13.54 28.80 41.01
C ALA A 303 -12.97 28.49 39.61
N PRO A 304 -13.14 29.39 38.62
CA PRO A 304 -12.46 29.27 37.33
C PRO A 304 -10.95 29.12 37.50
N MET A 305 -10.33 28.27 36.69
CA MET A 305 -8.88 28.09 36.66
C MET A 305 -8.39 27.94 35.23
N ASP A 306 -7.22 28.50 34.93
CA ASP A 306 -6.55 28.24 33.67
C ASP A 306 -6.06 26.79 33.60
N VAL A 307 -5.90 26.30 32.37
CA VAL A 307 -5.34 24.98 32.08
C VAL A 307 -3.95 24.86 32.72
N PRO A 308 -3.69 23.83 33.55
CA PRO A 308 -2.37 23.58 34.14
C PRO A 308 -1.29 23.39 33.06
N LEU A 309 -0.08 23.90 33.29
CA LEU A 309 1.02 23.86 32.30
C LEU A 309 1.46 22.44 31.93
N ASN A 310 1.19 21.47 32.81
CA ASN A 310 1.51 20.05 32.62
C ASN A 310 0.33 19.25 32.03
N SER A 311 -0.72 19.88 31.53
CA SER A 311 -1.90 19.20 30.97
C SER A 311 -2.56 20.04 29.87
N TRP A 312 -3.63 19.51 29.29
CA TRP A 312 -4.44 20.18 28.27
C TRP A 312 -5.88 19.66 28.30
N ILE A 313 -6.81 20.43 27.74
CA ILE A 313 -8.18 20.00 27.48
C ILE A 313 -8.24 19.50 26.05
N ASP A 314 -8.67 18.27 25.81
CA ASP A 314 -8.94 17.81 24.44
C ASP A 314 -10.38 18.20 24.06
N VAL A 315 -10.57 18.81 22.90
CA VAL A 315 -11.85 19.26 22.35
C VAL A 315 -12.01 18.69 20.95
N ARG A 316 -13.07 17.92 20.71
CA ARG A 316 -13.39 17.37 19.41
C ARG A 316 -14.35 18.29 18.66
N LEU A 317 -13.96 18.70 17.46
CA LEU A 317 -14.66 19.72 16.68
C LEU A 317 -15.28 19.12 15.42
N GLU A 318 -16.39 19.70 14.98
CA GLU A 318 -16.92 19.51 13.64
C GLU A 318 -16.27 20.52 12.70
N MET A 319 -15.69 20.07 11.58
CA MET A 319 -15.02 20.93 10.61
C MET A 319 -15.73 20.89 9.25
N PRO A 320 -15.67 21.98 8.45
CA PRO A 320 -16.13 21.93 7.07
C PRO A 320 -15.39 20.83 6.32
N LYS A 321 -16.13 20.01 5.56
CA LYS A 321 -15.51 18.95 4.75
C LYS A 321 -14.54 19.58 3.76
N VAL A 322 -13.27 19.19 3.84
CA VAL A 322 -12.28 19.55 2.82
C VAL A 322 -12.60 18.71 1.59
N ASP A 323 -13.29 19.30 0.62
CA ASP A 323 -13.48 18.68 -0.69
C ASP A 323 -12.13 18.65 -1.41
N THR A 324 -11.39 17.54 -1.27
CA THR A 324 -10.36 17.23 -2.27
C THR A 324 -10.16 15.72 -2.43
N PRO A 325 -10.87 15.07 -3.37
CA PRO A 325 -10.23 14.03 -4.16
C PRO A 325 -9.14 14.70 -5.01
N PRO A 326 -7.90 14.18 -5.09
CA PRO A 326 -6.93 14.73 -6.02
C PRO A 326 -7.49 14.69 -7.44
N PRO A 327 -7.37 15.75 -8.26
CA PRO A 327 -7.64 15.61 -9.68
C PRO A 327 -6.65 14.56 -10.19
N LEU A 328 -7.19 13.47 -10.74
CA LEU A 328 -6.42 12.55 -11.55
C LEU A 328 -5.73 13.40 -12.61
N ARG A 329 -4.40 13.44 -12.55
CA ARG A 329 -3.58 14.14 -13.53
C ARG A 329 -3.97 13.56 -14.88
N SER A 330 -4.66 14.33 -15.71
CA SER A 330 -4.90 13.99 -17.11
C SER A 330 -3.52 13.94 -17.78
N THR A 331 -3.00 12.74 -17.97
CA THR A 331 -1.87 12.53 -18.88
C THR A 331 -2.42 12.60 -20.30
N GLU A 332 -2.59 13.81 -20.80
CA GLU A 332 -2.41 14.11 -22.22
C GLU A 332 -0.98 14.62 -22.39
N GLU A 333 -0.09 13.70 -22.77
CA GLU A 333 0.99 13.85 -23.78
C GLU A 333 1.72 12.51 -23.95
#